data_AF-A0A131YWQ8-F1
#
_entry.id   AF-A0A131YWQ8-F1
#
_cell.length_a   1.000
_cell.length_b   1.000
_cell.length_c   1.000
_cell.angle_alpha   90.00
_cell.angle_beta   90.00
_cell.angle_gamma   90.00
#
_symmetry.space_group_name_H-M   'P 1'
#
loop_
_entity.id
_entity.type
_entity.pdbx_description
1 polymer ?
#
loop_
_entity_poly.entity_id
_entity_poly.type
_entity_poly.pdbx_seq_one_letter_code
_entity_poly.pdbx_strand_id
1 'polypeptide(L)'
;MEVCASPNEDAPDGMVIFEVGLLTGFKANVTDSENLVNDQKIDSFAISSRKVDIYVPSIRRNTRTCVDFSLEQEFNVGQLQSSYVKVYAYYEPDFSCERLYTPDKSSPLLKFHCDQKDVCTCAEGGCPPVHPLNQFLKNENNQFLPDSEQQDLLREFACDDVDYVWKGKAKKNVSRDGFIEVTFLITEVLKPGYENYLENKTRRIKARDHCAATFNMPVDKEFIIMGKDSGYVEEDECKQKQYFYLIDSGSLVFPATHQNSKRRRLVTWFIEEFSDKSACSIS
;
A
#
# COMPACT_ATOMS: atom_id res chain seq x y z
N MET A 1 9.66 -3.44 -21.78
CA MET A 1 10.39 -2.85 -20.64
C MET A 1 11.62 -2.20 -21.21
N GLU A 2 11.90 -0.95 -20.85
CA GLU A 2 13.12 -0.23 -21.25
C GLU A 2 14.01 -0.06 -20.03
N VAL A 3 15.29 -0.43 -20.14
CA VAL A 3 16.29 -0.20 -19.10
C VAL A 3 17.43 0.61 -19.66
N CYS A 4 17.82 1.69 -18.98
CA CYS A 4 18.88 2.56 -19.45
C CYS A 4 19.94 2.82 -18.39
N ALA A 5 21.18 3.01 -18.83
CA ALA A 5 22.28 3.45 -18.00
C ALA A 5 23.12 4.52 -18.71
N SER A 6 23.71 5.40 -17.89
CA SER A 6 24.70 6.39 -18.29
C SER A 6 25.83 6.36 -17.26
N PRO A 7 27.08 6.06 -17.65
CA PRO A 7 28.22 6.05 -16.73
C PRO A 7 28.52 7.45 -16.18
N ASN A 8 28.91 7.51 -14.91
CA ASN A 8 29.52 8.69 -14.31
C ASN A 8 30.99 8.84 -14.77
N GLU A 9 31.64 9.96 -14.44
CA GLU A 9 33.02 10.23 -14.86
C GLU A 9 34.05 9.24 -14.31
N ASP A 10 33.79 8.70 -13.12
CA ASP A 10 34.59 7.74 -12.37
C ASP A 10 34.29 6.28 -12.73
N ALA A 11 33.35 6.04 -13.64
CA ALA A 11 33.02 4.69 -14.08
C ALA A 11 34.20 4.06 -14.84
N PRO A 12 34.57 2.81 -14.51
CA PRO A 12 35.59 2.09 -15.24
C PRO A 12 35.13 1.82 -16.67
N ASP A 13 36.06 1.92 -17.62
CA ASP A 13 35.80 1.56 -19.01
C ASP A 13 35.78 0.03 -19.16
N GLY A 14 34.88 -0.49 -19.97
CA GLY A 14 34.79 -1.92 -20.27
C GLY A 14 33.36 -2.41 -20.34
N MET A 15 33.22 -3.73 -20.24
CA MET A 15 31.93 -4.42 -20.32
C MET A 15 31.05 -4.10 -19.12
N VAL A 16 29.77 -3.87 -19.39
CA VAL A 16 28.74 -3.56 -18.40
C VAL A 16 27.68 -4.65 -18.45
N ILE A 17 27.22 -5.10 -17.28
CA ILE A 17 26.09 -6.03 -17.17
C ILE A 17 24.85 -5.25 -16.72
N PHE A 18 23.74 -5.46 -17.44
CA PHE A 18 22.42 -5.10 -16.98
C PHE A 18 21.76 -6.37 -16.43
N GLU A 19 21.66 -6.47 -15.12
CA GLU A 19 20.96 -7.53 -14.41
C GLU A 19 19.53 -7.06 -14.11
N VAL A 20 18.55 -7.70 -14.72
CA VAL A 20 17.13 -7.36 -14.55
C VAL A 20 16.43 -8.52 -13.87
N GLY A 21 16.05 -8.34 -12.61
CA GLY A 21 15.19 -9.29 -11.91
C GLY A 21 13.81 -9.32 -12.55
N LEU A 22 13.24 -10.51 -12.75
CA LEU A 22 11.90 -10.68 -13.30
C LEU A 22 10.84 -10.50 -12.20
N LEU A 23 9.66 -9.97 -12.57
CA LEU A 23 8.50 -9.91 -11.69
C LEU A 23 7.94 -11.32 -11.47
N THR A 24 7.36 -11.60 -10.30
CA THR A 24 6.69 -12.88 -10.05
C THR A 24 5.57 -13.10 -11.08
N GLY A 25 5.59 -14.26 -11.75
CA GLY A 25 4.61 -14.58 -12.80
C GLY A 25 4.97 -14.06 -14.18
N PHE A 26 6.17 -13.48 -14.37
CA PHE A 26 6.66 -13.02 -15.66
C PHE A 26 7.94 -13.74 -16.09
N LYS A 27 8.09 -13.92 -17.40
CA LYS A 27 9.31 -14.38 -18.06
C LYS A 27 9.75 -13.36 -19.13
N ALA A 28 11.04 -13.36 -19.46
CA ALA A 28 11.54 -12.53 -20.56
C ALA A 28 11.24 -13.18 -21.92
N ASN A 29 10.93 -12.35 -22.93
CA ASN A 29 10.82 -12.80 -24.31
C ASN A 29 12.24 -13.03 -24.88
N VAL A 30 12.52 -14.29 -25.25
CA VAL A 30 13.83 -14.69 -25.77
C VAL A 30 14.10 -14.08 -27.15
N THR A 31 13.07 -13.98 -28.00
CA THR A 31 13.16 -13.44 -29.37
C THR A 31 13.66 -11.99 -29.37
N ASP A 32 13.18 -11.17 -28.44
CA ASP A 32 13.64 -9.78 -28.32
C ASP A 32 15.13 -9.72 -27.98
N SER A 33 15.59 -10.61 -27.08
CA SER A 33 16.99 -10.68 -26.68
C SER A 33 17.89 -11.17 -27.82
N GLU A 34 17.42 -12.13 -28.62
CA GLU A 34 18.11 -12.59 -29.84
C GLU A 34 18.23 -11.48 -30.89
N ASN A 35 17.17 -10.69 -31.07
CA ASN A 35 17.19 -9.54 -31.98
C ASN A 35 18.21 -8.48 -31.55
N LEU A 36 18.35 -8.22 -30.25
CA LEU A 36 19.36 -7.29 -29.73
C LEU A 36 20.79 -7.74 -30.03
N VAL A 37 21.07 -9.05 -29.99
CA VAL A 37 22.38 -9.61 -30.37
C VAL A 37 22.60 -9.47 -31.88
N ASN A 38 21.59 -9.82 -32.69
CA ASN A 38 21.67 -9.73 -34.15
C ASN A 38 21.89 -8.29 -34.64
N ASP A 39 21.27 -7.31 -33.96
CA ASP A 39 21.44 -5.88 -34.19
C ASP A 39 22.80 -5.33 -33.68
N GLN A 40 23.63 -6.18 -33.06
CA GLN A 40 24.91 -5.79 -32.42
C GLN A 40 24.76 -4.71 -31.35
N LYS A 41 23.60 -4.66 -30.67
CA LYS A 41 23.35 -3.72 -29.55
C LYS A 41 23.90 -4.26 -28.24
N ILE A 42 23.98 -5.59 -28.10
CA ILE A 42 24.50 -6.30 -26.94
C ILE A 42 25.44 -7.42 -27.42
N ASP A 43 26.39 -7.85 -26.59
CA ASP A 43 27.30 -8.96 -26.92
C ASP A 43 26.60 -10.32 -26.75
N SER A 44 25.92 -10.49 -25.63
CA SER A 44 25.19 -11.71 -25.30
C SER A 44 24.17 -11.46 -24.19
N PHE A 45 23.35 -12.48 -23.89
CA PHE A 45 22.43 -12.46 -22.76
C PHE A 45 22.33 -13.84 -22.11
N ALA A 46 21.94 -13.88 -20.85
CA ALA A 46 21.61 -15.10 -20.12
C ALA A 46 20.26 -14.93 -19.42
N ILE A 47 19.32 -15.85 -19.69
CA ILE A 47 17.99 -15.83 -19.07
C ILE A 47 17.89 -16.96 -18.05
N SER A 48 17.40 -16.63 -16.87
CA SER A 48 17.00 -17.58 -15.84
C SER A 48 15.53 -17.39 -15.49
N SER A 49 14.98 -18.25 -14.61
CA SER A 49 13.60 -18.09 -14.12
C SER A 49 13.38 -16.84 -13.26
N ARG A 50 14.44 -16.19 -12.77
CA ARG A 50 14.34 -15.06 -11.84
C ARG A 50 14.96 -13.77 -12.36
N LYS A 51 15.80 -13.83 -13.39
CA LYS A 51 16.51 -12.66 -13.92
C LYS A 51 16.97 -12.84 -15.36
N VAL A 52 17.25 -11.72 -16.01
CA VAL A 52 17.94 -11.61 -17.29
C VAL A 52 19.25 -10.85 -17.07
N ASP A 53 20.37 -11.44 -17.47
CA ASP A 53 21.66 -10.79 -17.51
C ASP A 53 21.97 -10.41 -18.96
N ILE A 54 22.21 -9.12 -19.22
CA ILE A 54 22.49 -8.58 -20.55
C ILE A 54 23.90 -8.01 -20.56
N TYR A 55 24.75 -8.53 -21.44
CA TYR A 55 26.16 -8.16 -21.55
C TYR A 55 26.33 -7.09 -22.62
N VAL A 56 26.72 -5.89 -22.22
CA VAL A 56 26.94 -4.75 -23.11
C VAL A 56 28.44 -4.45 -23.19
N PRO A 57 29.05 -4.43 -24.39
CA PRO A 57 30.51 -4.34 -24.53
C PRO A 57 31.11 -3.07 -23.92
N SER A 58 30.44 -1.92 -24.05
CA SER A 58 30.76 -0.70 -23.31
C SER A 58 29.63 0.33 -23.43
N ILE A 59 29.57 1.27 -22.49
CA ILE A 59 28.72 2.45 -22.60
C ILE A 59 29.61 3.68 -22.71
N ARG A 60 29.39 4.52 -23.72
CA ARG A 60 30.19 5.75 -23.88
C ARG A 60 29.79 6.75 -22.79
N ARG A 61 30.78 7.44 -22.23
CA ARG A 61 30.54 8.55 -21.29
C ARG A 61 29.68 9.62 -21.96
N ASN A 62 28.82 10.25 -21.17
CA ASN A 62 27.85 11.26 -21.64
C ASN A 62 26.83 10.75 -22.65
N THR A 63 26.68 9.42 -22.79
CA THR A 63 25.62 8.81 -23.59
C THR A 63 24.75 7.92 -22.73
N ARG A 64 23.45 7.92 -23.02
CA ARG A 64 22.48 7.03 -22.42
C ARG A 64 22.32 5.82 -23.34
N THR A 65 22.72 4.64 -22.88
CA THR A 65 22.44 3.38 -23.57
C THR A 65 21.21 2.75 -22.96
N CYS A 66 20.27 2.35 -23.81
CA CYS A 66 19.03 1.69 -23.40
C CYS A 66 18.93 0.31 -24.05
N VAL A 67 18.36 -0.63 -23.31
CA VAL A 67 18.04 -1.97 -23.77
C VAL A 67 16.56 -2.22 -23.54
N ASP A 68 15.88 -2.64 -24.61
CA ASP A 68 14.45 -2.88 -24.63
C ASP A 68 14.15 -4.36 -24.87
N PHE A 69 13.32 -4.93 -24.00
CA PHE A 69 12.80 -6.28 -24.19
C PHE A 69 11.42 -6.44 -23.56
N SER A 70 10.64 -7.37 -24.08
CA SER A 70 9.30 -7.66 -23.58
C SER A 70 9.31 -8.64 -22.42
N LEU A 71 8.42 -8.40 -21.46
CA LEU A 71 8.10 -9.32 -20.38
C LEU A 71 6.76 -9.97 -20.70
N GLU A 72 6.72 -11.30 -20.72
CA GLU A 72 5.51 -12.08 -20.94
C GLU A 72 4.98 -12.59 -19.61
N GLN A 73 3.69 -12.39 -19.35
CA GLN A 73 3.04 -12.95 -18.18
C GLN A 73 2.82 -14.45 -18.39
N GLU A 74 3.44 -15.27 -17.55
CA GLU A 74 3.31 -16.72 -17.55
C GLU A 74 2.11 -17.18 -16.71
N PHE A 75 1.86 -16.52 -15.58
CA PHE A 75 0.69 -16.79 -14.74
C PHE A 75 0.24 -15.53 -13.98
N ASN A 76 -1.04 -15.51 -13.61
CA ASN A 76 -1.63 -14.42 -12.85
C ASN A 76 -1.33 -14.57 -11.36
N VAL A 77 -0.88 -13.50 -10.71
CA VAL A 77 -0.58 -13.45 -9.28
C VAL A 77 -1.43 -12.36 -8.64
N GLY A 78 -1.93 -12.60 -7.42
CA GLY A 78 -2.86 -11.70 -6.75
C GLY A 78 -2.25 -10.33 -6.41
N GLN A 79 -0.94 -10.28 -6.13
CA GLN A 79 -0.22 -9.04 -5.86
C GLN A 79 1.17 -9.11 -6.49
N LEU A 80 1.47 -8.15 -7.35
CA LEU A 80 2.77 -8.05 -8.01
C LEU A 80 3.80 -7.49 -7.03
N GLN A 81 4.84 -8.27 -6.78
CA GLN A 81 6.01 -7.78 -6.05
C GLN A 81 6.91 -7.00 -7.01
N SER A 82 7.46 -5.90 -6.52
CA SER A 82 8.45 -5.12 -7.26
C SER A 82 9.71 -5.96 -7.47
N SER A 83 10.39 -5.75 -8.60
CA SER A 83 11.68 -6.38 -8.87
C SER A 83 12.75 -5.30 -9.05
N TYR A 84 13.98 -5.71 -9.33
CA TYR A 84 15.12 -4.82 -9.38
C TYR A 84 15.76 -4.80 -10.77
N VAL A 85 16.45 -3.71 -11.05
CA VAL A 85 17.39 -3.55 -12.14
C VAL A 85 18.70 -3.11 -11.50
N LYS A 86 19.76 -3.89 -11.72
CA LYS A 86 21.11 -3.57 -11.28
C LYS A 86 22.02 -3.47 -12.51
N VAL A 87 22.73 -2.37 -12.62
CA VAL A 87 23.74 -2.16 -13.67
C VAL A 87 25.10 -2.06 -13.00
N TYR A 88 26.08 -2.84 -13.45
CA TYR A 88 27.40 -2.88 -12.85
C TYR A 88 28.50 -3.18 -13.86
N ALA A 89 29.72 -2.72 -13.57
CA ALA A 89 30.89 -3.01 -14.37
C ALA A 89 31.32 -4.48 -14.18
N TYR A 90 31.59 -5.19 -15.27
CA TYR A 90 31.93 -6.62 -15.24
C TYR A 90 33.18 -6.91 -14.40
N TYR A 91 34.21 -6.07 -14.52
CA TYR A 91 35.49 -6.24 -13.83
C TYR A 91 35.52 -5.62 -12.43
N GLU A 92 34.61 -4.68 -12.14
CA GLU A 92 34.51 -3.97 -10.86
C GLU A 92 33.04 -3.88 -10.42
N PRO A 93 32.43 -5.01 -9.96
CA PRO A 93 30.99 -5.07 -9.69
C PRO A 93 30.52 -4.16 -8.55
N ASP A 94 31.44 -3.68 -7.70
CA ASP A 94 31.15 -2.69 -6.66
C ASP A 94 30.73 -1.35 -7.27
N PHE A 95 31.23 -1.03 -8.48
CA PHE A 95 30.74 0.09 -9.27
C PHE A 95 29.38 -0.29 -9.90
N SER A 96 28.31 -0.04 -9.14
CA SER A 96 26.96 -0.45 -9.50
C SER A 96 25.90 0.58 -9.15
N CYS A 97 24.77 0.50 -9.86
CA CYS A 97 23.58 1.26 -9.56
C CYS A 97 22.38 0.31 -9.61
N GLU A 98 21.52 0.37 -8.59
CA GLU A 98 20.32 -0.46 -8.48
C GLU A 98 19.06 0.40 -8.35
N ARG A 99 18.00 -0.02 -9.03
CA ARG A 99 16.66 0.57 -8.96
C ARG A 99 15.60 -0.51 -8.89
N LEU A 100 14.54 -0.25 -8.15
CA LEU A 100 13.37 -1.11 -8.12
C LEU A 100 12.34 -0.64 -9.16
N TYR A 101 11.60 -1.58 -9.74
CA TYR A 101 10.53 -1.31 -10.68
C TYR A 101 9.29 -2.17 -10.37
N THR A 102 8.11 -1.65 -10.70
CA THR A 102 6.81 -2.33 -10.56
C THR A 102 5.86 -1.84 -11.67
N PRO A 103 4.89 -2.65 -12.12
CA PRO A 103 3.94 -2.23 -13.16
C PRO A 103 2.97 -1.13 -12.71
N ASP A 104 2.71 -1.02 -11.41
CA ASP A 104 1.84 0.01 -10.84
C ASP A 104 2.52 1.37 -10.72
N LYS A 105 1.73 2.45 -10.69
CA LYS A 105 2.23 3.83 -10.58
C LYS A 105 2.81 4.19 -9.21
N SER A 106 2.77 3.28 -8.24
CA SER A 106 3.34 3.48 -6.91
C SER A 106 4.83 3.09 -6.92
N SER A 107 5.69 3.93 -6.36
CA SER A 107 7.09 3.57 -6.18
C SER A 107 7.21 2.34 -5.26
N PRO A 108 8.02 1.33 -5.64
CA PRO A 108 8.31 0.15 -4.80
C PRO A 108 8.77 0.49 -3.38
N LEU A 109 9.48 1.62 -3.23
CA LEU A 109 9.98 2.09 -1.95
C LEU A 109 8.87 2.65 -1.06
N LEU A 110 7.72 3.03 -1.64
CA LEU A 110 6.58 3.50 -0.86
C LEU A 110 6.04 2.38 0.01
N LYS A 111 6.28 1.09 -0.28
CA LYS A 111 5.90 -0.06 0.56
C LYS A 111 6.44 0.03 1.99
N PHE A 112 7.47 0.85 2.21
CA PHE A 112 8.01 1.18 3.51
C PHE A 112 7.72 2.62 3.87
N HIS A 113 7.26 2.86 5.10
CA HIS A 113 7.26 4.19 5.70
C HIS A 113 8.54 4.33 6.52
N CYS A 114 9.39 5.29 6.16
CA CYS A 114 10.65 5.55 6.85
C CYS A 114 10.63 6.98 7.39
N ASP A 115 10.74 7.15 8.70
CA ASP A 115 10.96 8.46 9.30
C ASP A 115 12.40 8.94 9.02
N GLN A 116 12.70 10.21 9.34
CA GLN A 116 14.06 10.79 9.28
C GLN A 116 15.12 10.09 10.17
N LYS A 117 14.78 8.94 10.77
CA LYS A 117 15.60 8.19 11.74
C LYS A 117 15.72 6.71 11.37
N ASP A 118 16.04 6.41 10.11
CA ASP A 118 16.53 5.09 9.62
C ASP A 118 15.69 3.84 9.98
N VAL A 119 14.49 4.00 10.55
CA VAL A 119 13.57 2.91 10.88
C VAL A 119 12.45 2.94 9.87
N CYS A 120 12.39 1.87 9.07
CA CYS A 120 11.40 1.67 8.04
C CYS A 120 10.40 0.60 8.48
N THR A 121 9.11 0.94 8.51
CA THR A 121 8.03 -0.01 8.81
C THR A 121 7.35 -0.43 7.52
N CYS A 122 7.09 -1.73 7.37
CA CYS A 122 6.31 -2.25 6.26
C CYS A 122 4.88 -1.71 6.34
N ALA A 123 4.43 -1.08 5.28
CA ALA A 123 3.07 -0.58 5.14
C ALA A 123 2.36 -1.26 3.95
N GLU A 124 2.61 -2.56 3.77
CA GLU A 124 1.95 -3.47 2.80
C GLU A 124 0.64 -4.07 3.34
N GLY A 125 -0.04 -3.40 4.28
CA GLY A 125 -1.23 -3.92 4.96
C GLY A 125 -2.50 -4.08 4.09
N GLY A 126 -2.43 -4.00 2.76
CA GLY A 126 -3.60 -4.06 1.89
C GLY A 126 -4.56 -2.86 2.04
N CYS A 127 -5.74 -2.97 1.43
CA CYS A 127 -6.77 -1.92 1.46
C CYS A 127 -7.98 -2.36 2.29
N PRO A 128 -8.70 -1.41 2.92
CA PRO A 128 -9.95 -1.73 3.61
C PRO A 128 -10.98 -2.31 2.63
N PRO A 129 -11.94 -3.13 3.11
CA PRO A 129 -12.92 -3.80 2.26
C PRO A 129 -13.78 -2.83 1.45
N VAL A 130 -14.05 -3.15 0.18
CA VAL A 130 -14.94 -2.37 -0.71
C VAL A 130 -16.37 -2.27 -0.15
N HIS A 131 -16.82 -3.30 0.56
CA HIS A 131 -18.13 -3.36 1.19
C HIS A 131 -18.01 -3.72 2.68
N PRO A 132 -17.61 -2.75 3.53
CA PRO A 132 -17.25 -2.99 4.94
C PRO A 132 -18.32 -3.75 5.73
N LEU A 133 -19.60 -3.45 5.48
CA LEU A 133 -20.70 -4.05 6.22
C LEU A 133 -21.20 -5.38 5.66
N ASN A 134 -20.82 -5.77 4.43
CA ASN A 134 -21.41 -6.97 3.82
C ASN A 134 -21.01 -8.25 4.56
N GLN A 135 -19.82 -8.28 5.15
CA GLN A 135 -19.32 -9.41 5.94
C GLN A 135 -20.16 -9.68 7.20
N PHE A 136 -20.87 -8.68 7.71
CA PHE A 136 -21.77 -8.82 8.86
C PHE A 136 -23.22 -9.03 8.45
N LEU A 137 -23.59 -8.63 7.23
CA LEU A 137 -24.98 -8.67 6.76
C LEU A 137 -25.35 -10.01 6.13
N LYS A 138 -24.38 -10.73 5.59
CA LYS A 138 -24.63 -11.89 4.73
C LYS A 138 -23.65 -13.02 5.01
N ASN A 139 -24.13 -14.25 4.85
CA ASN A 139 -23.30 -15.45 4.89
C ASN A 139 -22.58 -15.70 3.55
N GLU A 140 -21.78 -16.77 3.50
CA GLU A 140 -21.03 -17.22 2.31
C GLU A 140 -21.93 -17.47 1.09
N ASN A 141 -23.19 -17.88 1.31
CA ASN A 141 -24.19 -18.08 0.27
C ASN A 141 -24.91 -16.78 -0.15
N ASN A 142 -24.42 -15.61 0.28
CA ASN A 142 -24.96 -14.29 0.00
C ASN A 142 -26.41 -14.09 0.54
N GLN A 143 -26.83 -14.92 1.48
CA GLN A 143 -28.11 -14.82 2.18
C GLN A 143 -27.98 -13.91 3.39
N PHE A 144 -29.02 -13.13 3.69
CA PHE A 144 -29.00 -12.23 4.83
C PHE A 144 -29.08 -13.00 6.15
N LEU A 145 -28.21 -12.62 7.09
CA LEU A 145 -28.22 -13.15 8.45
C LEU A 145 -29.38 -12.54 9.26
N PRO A 146 -29.85 -13.20 10.34
CA PRO A 146 -30.73 -12.60 11.34
C PRO A 146 -30.10 -11.36 11.99
N ASP A 147 -30.92 -10.44 12.48
CA ASP A 147 -30.42 -9.16 12.98
C ASP A 147 -29.53 -9.29 14.22
N SER A 148 -29.85 -10.22 15.13
CA SER A 148 -29.00 -10.50 16.30
C SER A 148 -27.62 -10.97 15.89
N GLU A 149 -27.52 -11.85 14.89
CA GLU A 149 -26.24 -12.37 14.41
C GLU A 149 -25.42 -11.27 13.71
N GLN A 150 -26.07 -10.38 12.93
CA GLN A 150 -25.38 -9.22 12.34
C GLN A 150 -24.79 -8.30 13.41
N GLN A 151 -25.53 -8.10 14.50
CA GLN A 151 -25.13 -7.28 15.64
C GLN A 151 -23.95 -7.91 16.39
N ASP A 152 -24.05 -9.20 16.71
CA ASP A 152 -23.01 -9.95 17.42
C ASP A 152 -21.70 -9.97 16.63
N LEU A 153 -21.74 -10.27 15.32
CA LEU A 153 -20.53 -10.30 14.49
C LEU A 153 -19.83 -8.93 14.39
N LEU A 154 -20.60 -7.84 14.27
CA LEU A 154 -20.03 -6.49 14.22
C LEU A 154 -19.46 -6.08 15.59
N ARG A 155 -20.10 -6.50 16.70
CA ARG A 155 -19.60 -6.29 18.06
C ARG A 155 -18.29 -7.04 18.30
N GLU A 156 -18.25 -8.33 17.98
CA GLU A 156 -17.07 -9.19 18.10
C GLU A 156 -15.89 -8.58 17.35
N PHE A 157 -16.07 -8.22 16.08
CA PHE A 157 -15.03 -7.54 15.30
C PHE A 157 -14.55 -6.24 15.96
N ALA A 158 -15.50 -5.39 16.39
CA ALA A 158 -15.16 -4.12 17.03
C ALA A 158 -14.46 -4.29 18.39
N CYS A 159 -14.70 -5.39 19.11
CA CYS A 159 -14.13 -5.66 20.43
C CYS A 159 -12.79 -6.42 20.35
N ASP A 160 -12.66 -7.36 19.41
CA ASP A 160 -11.55 -8.32 19.40
C ASP A 160 -10.54 -8.07 18.27
N ASP A 161 -10.97 -7.60 17.10
CA ASP A 161 -10.11 -7.48 15.92
C ASP A 161 -9.46 -6.10 15.74
N VAL A 162 -10.01 -5.06 16.37
CA VAL A 162 -9.56 -3.67 16.25
C VAL A 162 -9.29 -3.05 17.62
N ASP A 163 -8.36 -2.10 17.71
CA ASP A 163 -7.99 -1.48 18.99
C ASP A 163 -8.88 -0.28 19.32
N TYR A 164 -9.28 0.50 18.30
CA TYR A 164 -10.09 1.70 18.47
C TYR A 164 -11.29 1.73 17.53
N VAL A 165 -12.34 2.47 17.94
CA VAL A 165 -13.51 2.78 17.12
C VAL A 165 -13.91 4.23 17.35
N TRP A 166 -13.91 5.02 16.28
CA TRP A 166 -14.26 6.44 16.32
C TRP A 166 -15.36 6.78 15.34
N LYS A 167 -16.18 7.75 15.72
CA LYS A 167 -17.13 8.42 14.85
C LYS A 167 -16.72 9.89 14.70
N GLY A 168 -16.79 10.40 13.49
CA GLY A 168 -16.25 11.72 13.19
C GLY A 168 -16.40 12.17 11.75
N LYS A 169 -15.81 13.33 11.42
CA LYS A 169 -15.93 13.96 10.09
C LYS A 169 -14.57 14.17 9.43
N ALA A 170 -14.51 13.89 8.14
CA ALA A 170 -13.35 14.27 7.34
C ALA A 170 -13.33 15.79 7.13
N LYS A 171 -12.22 16.46 7.49
CA LYS A 171 -12.04 17.91 7.33
C LYS A 171 -11.20 18.29 6.13
N LYS A 172 -10.22 17.46 5.79
CA LYS A 172 -9.33 17.70 4.67
C LYS A 172 -8.80 16.35 4.18
N ASN A 173 -8.70 16.21 2.86
CA ASN A 173 -8.06 15.07 2.22
C ASN A 173 -6.90 15.59 1.37
N VAL A 174 -5.72 15.00 1.52
CA VAL A 174 -4.52 15.34 0.76
C VAL A 174 -3.90 14.04 0.28
N SER A 175 -3.54 13.97 -1.00
CA SER A 175 -2.69 12.88 -1.48
C SER A 175 -1.25 13.38 -1.59
N ARG A 176 -0.34 12.75 -0.85
CA ARG A 176 1.08 13.11 -0.77
C ARG A 176 1.89 11.86 -0.44
N ASP A 177 3.08 11.73 -1.02
CA ASP A 177 4.06 10.68 -0.70
C ASP A 177 3.49 9.24 -0.76
N GLY A 178 2.59 8.97 -1.72
CA GLY A 178 1.98 7.63 -1.88
C GLY A 178 0.85 7.29 -0.92
N PHE A 179 0.39 8.27 -0.13
CA PHE A 179 -0.71 8.12 0.80
C PHE A 179 -1.86 9.07 0.46
N ILE A 180 -3.06 8.68 0.87
CA ILE A 180 -4.22 9.54 1.06
C ILE A 180 -4.27 9.83 2.56
N GLU A 181 -3.93 11.07 2.92
CA GLU A 181 -4.03 11.58 4.28
C GLU A 181 -5.37 12.29 4.48
N VAL A 182 -6.11 11.90 5.50
CA VAL A 182 -7.36 12.53 5.92
C VAL A 182 -7.17 13.14 7.30
N THR A 183 -7.43 14.44 7.41
CA THR A 183 -7.59 15.10 8.71
C THR A 183 -8.98 14.79 9.22
N PHE A 184 -9.08 13.91 10.22
CA PHE A 184 -10.32 13.41 10.76
C PHE A 184 -10.64 14.06 12.11
N LEU A 185 -11.78 14.74 12.21
CA LEU A 185 -12.30 15.28 13.47
C LEU A 185 -13.12 14.22 14.18
N ILE A 186 -12.64 13.75 15.32
CA ILE A 186 -13.32 12.74 16.14
C ILE A 186 -14.42 13.46 16.92
N THR A 187 -15.67 13.18 16.60
CA THR A 187 -16.83 13.75 17.31
C THR A 187 -17.23 12.90 18.50
N GLU A 188 -16.96 11.59 18.44
CA GLU A 188 -17.37 10.62 19.45
C GLU A 188 -16.39 9.44 19.45
N VAL A 189 -15.95 9.02 20.65
CA VAL A 189 -15.08 7.86 20.84
C VAL A 189 -15.94 6.69 21.30
N LEU A 190 -16.24 5.77 20.38
CA LEU A 190 -17.08 4.59 20.61
C LEU A 190 -16.31 3.47 21.32
N LYS A 191 -15.04 3.28 20.95
CA LYS A 191 -14.09 2.43 21.66
C LYS A 191 -12.75 3.18 21.77
N PRO A 192 -12.24 3.45 22.98
CA PRO A 192 -10.94 4.06 23.16
C PRO A 192 -9.84 3.07 22.73
N GLY A 193 -8.81 3.58 22.08
CA GLY A 193 -7.56 2.85 21.85
C GLY A 193 -6.50 3.23 22.89
N TYR A 194 -5.24 3.21 22.48
CA TYR A 194 -4.09 3.63 23.27
C TYR A 194 -4.18 5.11 23.68
N GLU A 195 -4.63 5.97 22.77
CA GLU A 195 -4.86 7.39 23.05
C GLU A 195 -6.20 7.63 23.74
N ASN A 196 -6.16 8.34 24.87
CA ASN A 196 -7.35 8.74 25.62
C ASN A 196 -7.76 10.19 25.33
N TYR A 197 -9.04 10.52 25.61
CA TYR A 197 -9.59 11.87 25.50
C TYR A 197 -9.46 12.49 24.10
N LEU A 198 -9.89 11.75 23.08
CA LEU A 198 -9.81 12.17 21.67
C LEU A 198 -11.05 12.91 21.14
N GLU A 199 -12.12 13.00 21.93
CA GLU A 199 -13.34 13.72 21.55
C GLU A 199 -13.03 15.20 21.22
N ASN A 200 -13.61 15.67 20.12
CA ASN A 200 -13.39 17.00 19.53
C ASN A 200 -11.94 17.32 19.13
N LYS A 201 -11.07 16.31 19.02
CA LYS A 201 -9.70 16.46 18.50
C LYS A 201 -9.61 15.95 17.07
N THR A 202 -8.60 16.44 16.35
CA THR A 202 -8.28 15.97 15.00
C THR A 202 -7.13 14.97 15.03
N ARG A 203 -7.23 13.92 14.23
CA ARG A 203 -6.16 12.95 13.95
C ARG A 203 -5.93 12.85 12.45
N ARG A 204 -4.68 12.67 12.04
CA ARG A 204 -4.32 12.35 10.66
C ARG A 204 -4.38 10.84 10.52
N ILE A 205 -5.31 10.38 9.69
CA ILE A 205 -5.40 8.97 9.29
C ILE A 205 -4.89 8.86 7.87
N LYS A 206 -4.17 7.79 7.56
CA LYS A 206 -3.54 7.60 6.26
C LYS A 206 -3.92 6.25 5.69
N ALA A 207 -4.27 6.21 4.42
CA ALA A 207 -4.36 4.98 3.64
C ALA A 207 -3.43 5.08 2.44
N ARG A 208 -3.12 3.95 1.79
CA ARG A 208 -2.37 3.98 0.54
C ARG A 208 -3.18 4.62 -0.58
N ASP A 209 -2.50 5.31 -1.49
CA ASP A 209 -3.14 5.94 -2.64
C ASP A 209 -3.87 4.95 -3.58
N HIS A 210 -3.35 3.73 -3.75
CA HIS A 210 -4.03 2.67 -4.48
C HIS A 210 -5.35 2.22 -3.82
N CYS A 211 -5.57 2.54 -2.54
CA CYS A 211 -6.83 2.31 -1.85
C CYS A 211 -7.89 3.40 -2.10
N ALA A 212 -7.66 4.36 -3.02
CA ALA A 212 -8.62 5.43 -3.32
C ALA A 212 -10.06 4.93 -3.61
N ALA A 213 -10.21 3.72 -4.14
CA ALA A 213 -11.52 3.13 -4.41
C ALA A 213 -12.27 2.68 -3.15
N THR A 214 -11.57 2.28 -2.09
CA THR A 214 -12.17 1.75 -0.84
C THR A 214 -12.06 2.73 0.33
N PHE A 215 -11.05 3.60 0.32
CA PHE A 215 -10.84 4.66 1.29
C PHE A 215 -11.18 6.02 0.68
N ASN A 216 -12.48 6.30 0.55
CA ASN A 216 -12.98 7.57 0.05
C ASN A 216 -13.90 8.24 1.09
N MET A 217 -13.41 9.32 1.67
CA MET A 217 -14.09 10.06 2.73
C MET A 217 -14.34 11.51 2.33
N PRO A 218 -15.46 11.85 1.65
CA PRO A 218 -15.74 13.22 1.26
C PRO A 218 -15.79 14.17 2.46
N VAL A 219 -15.29 15.39 2.27
CA VAL A 219 -15.21 16.41 3.33
C VAL A 219 -16.60 16.71 3.92
N ASP A 220 -16.63 16.93 5.24
CA ASP A 220 -17.80 17.20 6.07
C ASP A 220 -18.87 16.10 6.11
N LYS A 221 -18.58 14.92 5.56
CA LYS A 221 -19.38 13.71 5.79
C LYS A 221 -18.91 12.99 7.05
N GLU A 222 -19.86 12.31 7.69
CA GLU A 222 -19.65 11.61 8.95
C GLU A 222 -19.42 10.12 8.70
N PHE A 223 -18.39 9.58 9.35
CA PHE A 223 -17.90 8.22 9.16
C PHE A 223 -17.63 7.57 10.52
N ILE A 224 -17.71 6.25 10.51
CA ILE A 224 -17.14 5.38 11.54
C ILE A 224 -15.83 4.81 10.98
N ILE A 225 -14.80 4.84 11.81
CA ILE A 225 -13.47 4.32 11.53
C ILE A 225 -13.07 3.41 12.67
N MET A 226 -12.61 2.22 12.33
CA MET A 226 -12.03 1.29 13.29
C MET A 226 -10.80 0.63 12.68
N GLY A 227 -9.81 0.38 13.52
CA GLY A 227 -8.52 -0.14 13.09
C GLY A 227 -7.62 -0.42 14.29
N LYS A 228 -6.36 -0.73 14.00
CA LYS A 228 -5.36 -1.04 15.02
C LYS A 228 -4.53 0.18 15.39
N ASP A 229 -4.21 0.29 16.66
CA ASP A 229 -3.29 1.32 17.12
C ASP A 229 -1.90 1.07 16.56
N SER A 230 -1.18 2.18 16.43
CA SER A 230 0.19 2.20 15.97
C SER A 230 1.05 2.79 17.07
N GLY A 231 2.15 2.13 17.40
CA GLY A 231 3.16 2.67 18.31
C GLY A 231 3.96 3.84 17.72
N TYR A 232 3.72 4.19 16.45
CA TYR A 232 4.50 5.19 15.72
C TYR A 232 3.90 6.59 15.88
N VAL A 233 4.77 7.56 16.11
CA VAL A 233 4.42 8.97 16.30
C VAL A 233 5.14 9.78 15.23
N GLU A 234 4.38 10.42 14.36
CA GLU A 234 4.89 11.34 13.34
C GLU A 234 5.03 12.75 13.92
N GLU A 235 6.03 13.48 13.43
CA GLU A 235 6.22 14.89 13.73
C GLU A 235 5.88 15.72 12.49
N ASP A 236 4.95 16.65 12.62
CA ASP A 236 4.53 17.49 11.50
C ASP A 236 5.49 18.66 11.21
N GLU A 237 5.20 19.43 10.15
CA GLU A 237 5.99 20.59 9.72
C GLU A 237 6.09 21.68 10.82
N CYS A 238 5.19 21.67 11.82
CA CYS A 238 5.16 22.57 12.97
C CYS A 238 5.79 21.95 14.22
N LYS A 239 6.47 20.79 14.11
CA LYS A 239 7.06 20.00 15.21
C LYS A 239 6.04 19.45 16.21
N GLN A 240 4.78 19.33 15.81
CA GLN A 240 3.78 18.68 16.64
C GLN A 240 3.82 17.17 16.39
N LYS A 241 3.90 16.43 17.49
CA LYS A 241 3.92 14.97 17.48
C LYS A 241 2.50 14.42 17.55
N GLN A 242 2.17 13.50 16.64
CA GLN A 242 0.86 12.87 16.57
C GLN A 242 1.01 11.38 16.20
N TYR A 243 0.19 10.53 16.80
CA TYR A 243 0.17 9.11 16.46
C TYR A 243 -0.25 8.89 15.00
N PHE A 244 0.41 7.92 14.38
CA PHE A 244 0.21 7.55 12.98
C PHE A 244 -0.88 6.48 12.87
N TYR A 245 -2.04 6.84 12.32
CA TYR A 245 -3.15 5.90 12.15
C TYR A 245 -3.22 5.40 10.70
N LEU A 246 -2.75 4.18 10.47
CA LEU A 246 -2.77 3.54 9.16
C LEU A 246 -4.09 2.78 8.96
N ILE A 247 -4.75 3.04 7.83
CA ILE A 247 -5.94 2.31 7.38
C ILE A 247 -5.51 1.28 6.35
N ASP A 248 -5.75 0.02 6.68
CA ASP A 248 -5.29 -1.15 5.95
C ASP A 248 -6.41 -2.21 5.80
N SER A 249 -6.09 -3.45 5.43
CA SER A 249 -7.08 -4.52 5.26
C SER A 249 -7.77 -4.96 6.54
N GLY A 250 -7.17 -4.71 7.70
CA GLY A 250 -7.78 -4.98 9.02
C GLY A 250 -8.67 -3.84 9.50
N SER A 251 -8.72 -2.73 8.76
CA SER A 251 -9.48 -1.54 9.13
C SER A 251 -10.84 -1.51 8.44
N LEU A 252 -11.85 -0.95 9.12
CA LEU A 252 -13.15 -0.66 8.52
C LEU A 252 -13.45 0.83 8.54
N VAL A 253 -13.89 1.34 7.39
CA VAL A 253 -14.30 2.73 7.20
C VAL A 253 -15.63 2.74 6.48
N PHE A 254 -16.68 3.24 7.12
CA PHE A 254 -18.01 3.33 6.51
C PHE A 254 -18.78 4.56 6.98
N PRO A 255 -19.71 5.09 6.15
CA PRO A 255 -20.53 6.24 6.54
C PRO A 255 -21.33 5.98 7.82
N ALA A 256 -21.43 6.97 8.71
CA ALA A 256 -22.26 6.86 9.92
C ALA A 256 -23.77 6.82 9.59
N THR A 257 -24.16 7.25 8.39
CA THR A 257 -25.55 7.25 7.92
C THR A 257 -25.68 6.53 6.58
N HIS A 258 -26.67 5.65 6.45
CA HIS A 258 -26.95 4.89 5.23
C HIS A 258 -28.38 5.10 4.72
N GLN A 259 -28.53 5.10 3.38
CA GLN A 259 -29.86 5.11 2.73
C GLN A 259 -30.55 3.74 2.78
N ASN A 260 -29.78 2.66 2.71
CA ASN A 260 -30.31 1.30 2.78
C ASN A 260 -30.81 1.00 4.21
N SER A 261 -32.07 0.57 4.35
CA SER A 261 -32.73 0.37 5.64
C SER A 261 -32.04 -0.65 6.54
N LYS A 262 -31.54 -1.77 5.99
CA LYS A 262 -30.84 -2.80 6.76
C LYS A 262 -29.52 -2.28 7.31
N ARG A 263 -28.68 -1.70 6.44
CA ARG A 263 -27.40 -1.08 6.84
C ARG A 263 -27.60 0.01 7.87
N ARG A 264 -28.61 0.86 7.65
CA ARG A 264 -28.97 1.94 8.59
C ARG A 264 -29.30 1.39 9.97
N ARG A 265 -30.15 0.35 10.06
CA ARG A 265 -30.52 -0.22 11.36
C ARG A 265 -29.32 -0.83 12.09
N LEU A 266 -28.45 -1.56 11.40
CA LEU A 266 -27.24 -2.13 12.00
C LEU A 266 -26.30 -1.04 12.53
N VAL A 267 -26.03 -0.01 11.73
CA VAL A 267 -25.14 1.09 12.11
C VAL A 267 -25.73 1.96 13.21
N THR A 268 -27.04 2.23 13.20
CA THR A 268 -27.71 2.96 14.28
C THR A 268 -27.60 2.20 15.60
N TRP A 269 -27.90 0.90 15.60
CA TRP A 269 -27.71 0.06 16.78
C TRP A 269 -26.25 0.07 17.26
N PHE A 270 -25.29 -0.07 16.34
CA PHE A 270 -23.87 -0.12 16.68
C PHE A 270 -23.40 1.17 17.38
N ILE A 271 -23.83 2.34 16.87
CA ILE A 271 -23.51 3.61 17.50
C ILE A 271 -24.12 3.65 18.91
N GLU A 272 -25.42 3.37 19.05
CA GLU A 272 -26.13 3.41 20.35
C GLU A 272 -25.46 2.49 21.39
N GLU A 273 -25.16 1.24 21.01
CA GLU A 273 -24.55 0.25 21.90
C GLU A 273 -23.16 0.65 22.38
N PHE A 274 -22.32 1.19 21.50
CA PHE A 274 -20.95 1.58 21.85
C PHE A 274 -20.86 2.95 22.53
N SER A 275 -21.83 3.85 22.31
CA SER A 275 -21.92 5.12 23.03
C SER A 275 -22.10 4.92 24.55
N ASP A 276 -22.76 3.84 24.96
CA ASP A 276 -23.01 3.51 26.37
C ASP A 276 -21.80 2.89 27.11
N LYS A 277 -20.66 2.71 26.42
CA LYS A 277 -19.36 2.23 26.96
C LYS A 277 -19.37 0.85 27.64
N SER A 278 -20.44 0.07 27.50
CA SER A 278 -20.55 -1.31 27.99
C SER A 278 -20.41 -2.37 26.88
N ALA A 279 -20.25 -1.96 25.63
CA ALA A 279 -20.39 -2.83 24.47
C ALA A 279 -19.44 -4.05 24.46
N CYS A 280 -18.19 -3.87 24.90
CA CYS A 280 -17.19 -4.95 24.94
C CYS A 280 -17.06 -5.63 26.31
N SER A 281 -17.97 -5.35 27.25
CA SER A 281 -17.98 -5.98 28.58
C SER A 281 -19.01 -7.12 28.70
N ILE A 282 -19.73 -7.42 27.62
CA ILE A 282 -20.83 -8.39 27.55
C ILE A 282 -20.44 -9.66 26.76
N SER A 283 -19.23 -9.70 26.19
CA SER A 283 -18.65 -10.85 25.47
C SER A 283 -18.14 -11.93 26.43
#